data_AF-F0G381-F1
#
_entry.id   AF-F0G381-F1
#
_cell.length_a   1.000
_cell.length_b   1.000
_cell.length_c   1.000
_cell.angle_alpha   90.00
_cell.angle_beta   90.00
_cell.angle_gamma   90.00
#
_symmetry.space_group_name_H-M   'P 1'
#
loop_
_entity.id
_entity.type
_entity.pdbx_description
1 polymer ?
#
loop_
_entity_poly.entity_id
_entity_poly.type
_entity_poly.pdbx_seq_one_letter_code
_entity_poly.pdbx_strand_id
1 'polypeptide(L)'
;MHYHPDDLYRLFSGVPTLRLNRPAPAESFLHAVVAAGDELAHVLRDYPHVRYEPLDFHYLCHQSLCALDDALLDDLTQDPDPGGWRGAHWAALLVALSGDARHLPHLDKVRRHRGVEWAAGLA
;
A
#
# COMPACT_ATOMS: atom_id res chain seq x y z
N MET A 1 -3.51 16.91 7.47
CA MET A 1 -4.72 16.11 7.21
C MET A 1 -5.59 16.84 6.22
N HIS A 2 -5.42 16.44 4.96
CA HIS A 2 -6.20 16.82 3.79
C HIS A 2 -7.39 15.86 3.59
N TYR A 3 -7.17 14.57 3.84
CA TYR A 3 -8.18 13.53 3.81
C TYR A 3 -8.86 13.36 5.17
N HIS A 4 -10.13 12.92 5.15
CA HIS A 4 -10.85 12.59 6.37
C HIS A 4 -10.22 11.35 7.04
N PRO A 5 -10.03 11.33 8.37
CA PRO A 5 -9.40 10.20 9.08
C PRO A 5 -10.06 8.85 8.78
N ASP A 6 -11.39 8.81 8.68
CA ASP A 6 -12.11 7.57 8.37
C ASP A 6 -11.82 7.04 6.96
N ASP A 7 -11.57 7.92 5.99
CA ASP A 7 -11.24 7.53 4.63
C ASP A 7 -9.81 6.98 4.55
N LEU A 8 -8.88 7.62 5.26
CA LEU A 8 -7.52 7.10 5.44
C LEU A 8 -7.55 5.72 6.10
N TYR A 9 -8.28 5.59 7.22
CA TYR A 9 -8.41 4.32 7.93
C TYR A 9 -9.00 3.24 7.03
N ARG A 10 -10.07 3.52 6.29
CA ARG A 10 -10.64 2.58 5.32
C ARG A 10 -9.61 2.15 4.27
N LEU A 11 -8.83 3.09 3.73
CA LEU A 11 -7.83 2.82 2.70
C LEU A 11 -6.77 1.82 3.16
N PHE A 12 -6.20 1.98 4.37
CA PHE A 12 -5.14 1.07 4.84
C PHE A 12 -5.63 -0.05 5.77
N SER A 13 -6.89 -0.05 6.22
CA SER A 13 -7.44 -1.09 7.11
C SER A 13 -7.41 -2.50 6.50
N GLY A 14 -7.57 -2.60 5.18
CA GLY A 14 -7.48 -3.84 4.43
C GLY A 14 -6.05 -4.31 4.14
N VAL A 15 -5.04 -3.49 4.43
CA VAL A 15 -3.64 -3.81 4.14
C VAL A 15 -3.17 -4.89 5.12
N PRO A 16 -2.63 -6.03 4.63
CA PRO A 16 -2.12 -7.09 5.48
C PRO A 16 -0.74 -6.71 6.05
N THR A 17 -0.68 -5.60 6.78
CA THR A 17 0.55 -4.98 7.32
C THR A 17 1.41 -5.95 8.11
N LEU A 18 0.85 -6.96 8.77
CA LEU A 18 1.63 -7.99 9.47
C LEU A 18 2.30 -9.00 8.54
N ARG A 19 1.72 -9.27 7.36
CA ARG A 19 2.37 -10.08 6.32
C ARG A 19 3.41 -9.26 5.58
N LEU A 20 3.20 -7.96 5.50
CA LEU A 20 4.06 -7.03 4.79
C LEU A 20 5.11 -6.36 5.69
N ASN A 21 5.12 -6.50 7.02
CA ASN A 21 6.07 -5.74 7.85
C ASN A 21 7.52 -6.27 7.85
N ARG A 22 7.80 -7.38 7.17
CA ARG A 22 9.14 -7.99 7.11
C ARG A 22 9.41 -8.57 5.71
N PRO A 23 10.68 -8.57 5.25
CA PRO A 23 11.04 -9.01 3.91
C PRO A 23 10.54 -10.42 3.54
N ALA A 24 10.93 -11.46 4.29
CA ALA A 24 10.64 -12.84 3.88
C ALA A 24 9.12 -13.18 3.85
N PRO A 25 8.30 -12.81 4.85
CA PRO A 25 6.84 -12.97 4.76
C PRO A 25 6.22 -12.12 3.64
N ALA A 26 6.73 -10.91 3.41
CA ALA A 26 6.23 -10.03 2.35
C ALA A 26 6.51 -10.61 0.97
N GLU A 27 7.71 -11.11 0.74
CA GLU A 27 8.12 -11.75 -0.51
C GLU A 27 7.23 -12.95 -0.84
N SER A 28 7.03 -13.86 0.12
CA SER A 28 6.16 -15.03 -0.08
C SER A 28 4.71 -14.62 -0.36
N PHE A 29 4.19 -13.63 0.36
CA PHE A 29 2.84 -13.11 0.14
C PHE A 29 2.71 -12.45 -1.24
N LEU A 30 3.64 -11.59 -1.62
CA LEU A 30 3.63 -10.87 -2.90
C LEU A 30 3.80 -11.84 -4.07
N HIS A 31 4.63 -12.88 -3.94
CA HIS A 31 4.73 -13.92 -4.96
C HIS A 31 3.39 -14.65 -5.17
N ALA A 32 2.67 -14.98 -4.08
CA ALA A 32 1.35 -15.59 -4.18
C ALA A 32 0.31 -14.64 -4.80
N VAL A 33 0.36 -13.35 -4.46
CA VAL A 33 -0.46 -12.32 -5.09
C VAL A 33 -0.20 -12.28 -6.59
N VAL A 34 1.05 -12.15 -7.03
CA VAL A 34 1.39 -12.08 -8.46
C VAL A 34 0.89 -13.33 -9.20
N ALA A 35 1.13 -14.52 -8.65
CA ALA A 35 0.66 -15.78 -9.25
C ALA A 35 -0.87 -15.82 -9.40
N ALA A 36 -1.61 -15.37 -8.37
CA ALA A 36 -3.08 -15.29 -8.45
C ALA A 36 -3.55 -14.26 -9.48
N GLY A 37 -2.84 -13.14 -9.61
CA GLY A 37 -3.12 -12.12 -10.62
C GLY A 37 -2.95 -12.64 -12.04
N ASP A 38 -1.89 -13.42 -12.29
CA ASP A 38 -1.63 -14.05 -13.58
C ASP A 38 -2.68 -15.11 -13.92
N GLU A 39 -3.01 -16.00 -12.97
CA GLU A 39 -4.03 -17.04 -13.15
C GLU A 39 -5.43 -16.46 -13.40
N LEU A 40 -5.77 -15.39 -12.67
CA LEU A 40 -7.09 -14.78 -12.68
C LEU A 40 -7.12 -13.45 -13.45
N ALA A 41 -6.18 -13.23 -14.38
CA ALA A 41 -6.08 -12.00 -15.17
C ALA A 41 -7.38 -11.69 -15.95
N HIS A 42 -8.11 -12.73 -16.33
CA HIS A 42 -9.42 -12.59 -16.96
C HIS A 42 -10.48 -11.98 -16.03
N VAL A 43 -10.44 -12.29 -14.73
CA VAL A 43 -11.33 -11.70 -13.72
C VAL A 43 -10.91 -10.26 -13.41
N LEU A 44 -9.60 -9.98 -13.32
CA LEU A 44 -9.08 -8.63 -13.10
C LEU A 44 -9.55 -7.64 -14.17
N ARG A 45 -9.71 -8.07 -15.42
CA ARG A 45 -10.19 -7.22 -16.52
C ARG A 45 -11.61 -6.70 -16.31
N ASP A 46 -12.44 -7.46 -15.60
CA ASP A 46 -13.85 -7.11 -15.37
C ASP A 46 -14.07 -6.30 -14.08
N TYR A 47 -12.99 -5.98 -13.36
CA TYR A 47 -13.04 -5.07 -12.23
C TYR A 47 -13.41 -3.64 -12.70
N PRO A 48 -14.31 -2.90 -12.01
CA PRO A 48 -14.90 -3.20 -10.70
C PRO A 48 -16.25 -3.93 -10.72
N HIS A 49 -16.75 -4.34 -11.89
CA HIS A 49 -18.07 -4.96 -12.04
C HIS A 49 -18.13 -6.37 -11.45
N VAL A 50 -17.01 -7.09 -11.49
CA VAL A 50 -16.82 -8.38 -10.82
C VAL A 50 -15.79 -8.23 -9.71
N ARG A 51 -16.13 -8.71 -8.51
CA ARG A 51 -15.20 -8.82 -7.38
C ARG A 51 -15.01 -10.28 -7.02
N TYR A 52 -13.77 -10.65 -6.78
CA TYR A 52 -13.39 -12.01 -6.41
C TYR A 52 -12.33 -11.96 -5.31
N GLU A 53 -12.61 -12.60 -4.18
CA GLU A 53 -11.82 -12.51 -2.94
C GLU A 53 -10.30 -12.76 -3.14
N PRO A 54 -9.84 -13.75 -3.94
CA PRO A 54 -8.40 -13.96 -4.16
C PRO A 54 -7.65 -12.75 -4.75
N LEU A 55 -8.38 -11.80 -5.34
CA LEU A 55 -7.83 -10.59 -5.96
C LEU A 55 -8.01 -9.34 -5.10
N ASP A 56 -8.51 -9.44 -3.87
CA ASP A 56 -8.78 -8.27 -3.01
C ASP A 56 -7.56 -7.38 -2.81
N PHE A 57 -6.36 -7.96 -2.71
CA PHE A 57 -5.13 -7.17 -2.60
C PHE A 57 -4.79 -6.40 -3.89
N HIS A 58 -5.09 -6.96 -5.07
CA HIS A 58 -4.93 -6.22 -6.33
C HIS A 58 -5.88 -5.03 -6.40
N TYR A 59 -7.14 -5.22 -5.99
CA TYR A 59 -8.13 -4.14 -5.96
C TYR A 59 -7.71 -3.04 -4.98
N LEU A 60 -7.19 -3.42 -3.82
CA LEU A 60 -6.67 -2.48 -2.83
C LEU A 60 -5.49 -1.67 -3.37
N CYS A 61 -4.51 -2.34 -4.00
CA CYS A 61 -3.38 -1.67 -4.65
C CYS A 61 -3.87 -0.72 -5.75
N HIS A 62 -4.77 -1.18 -6.63
CA HIS A 62 -5.29 -0.37 -7.73
C HIS A 62 -6.04 0.87 -7.23
N GLN A 63 -6.95 0.72 -6.26
CA GLN A 63 -7.67 1.84 -5.66
C GLN A 63 -6.73 2.85 -5.01
N SER A 64 -5.74 2.35 -4.26
CA SER A 64 -4.78 3.20 -3.57
C SER A 64 -3.85 3.94 -4.55
N LEU A 65 -3.43 3.29 -5.63
CA LEU A 65 -2.63 3.92 -6.69
C LEU A 65 -3.44 4.95 -7.48
N CYS A 66 -4.73 4.70 -7.74
CA CYS A 66 -5.60 5.69 -8.38
C CYS A 66 -5.82 6.94 -7.52
N ALA A 67 -5.79 6.80 -6.19
CA ALA A 67 -5.90 7.91 -5.25
C ALA A 67 -4.54 8.52 -4.86
N LEU A 68 -3.43 8.01 -5.40
CA LEU A 68 -2.09 8.41 -4.98
C LEU A 68 -1.75 9.82 -5.43
N ASP A 69 -1.68 10.73 -4.46
CA ASP A 69 -1.20 12.09 -4.60
C ASP A 69 -0.29 12.49 -3.42
N ASP A 70 0.36 13.64 -3.54
CA ASP A 70 1.27 14.18 -2.52
C ASP A 70 0.54 14.41 -1.18
N ALA A 71 -0.75 14.79 -1.23
CA ALA A 71 -1.56 15.06 -0.03
C ALA A 71 -1.88 13.78 0.76
N LEU A 72 -2.16 12.68 0.07
CA LEU A 72 -2.39 11.36 0.64
C LEU A 72 -1.09 10.82 1.25
N LEU A 73 0.03 10.96 0.55
CA LEU A 73 1.34 10.57 1.08
C LEU A 73 1.71 11.34 2.34
N ASP A 74 1.50 12.66 2.34
CA ASP A 74 1.70 13.48 3.53
C ASP A 74 0.81 13.00 4.68
N ASP A 75 -0.47 12.76 4.43
CA ASP A 75 -1.39 12.32 5.48
C ASP A 75 -1.10 10.91 6.00
N LEU A 76 -0.67 9.98 5.15
CA LEU A 76 -0.28 8.61 5.55
C LEU A 76 1.04 8.58 6.33
N THR A 77 1.93 9.56 6.14
CA THR A 77 3.26 9.60 6.78
C THR A 77 3.33 10.47 8.04
N GLN A 78 2.26 11.18 8.41
CA GLN A 78 2.17 11.94 9.67
C GLN A 78 1.81 11.03 10.87
N ASP A 79 2.34 11.32 12.06
CA ASP A 79 2.05 10.64 13.34
C ASP A 79 1.63 11.71 14.39
N PRO A 80 0.59 11.53 15.27
CA PRO A 80 0.37 10.34 16.09
C PRO A 80 -1.11 9.85 16.21
N ASP A 81 -1.57 9.08 15.23
CA ASP A 81 -2.81 8.27 15.16
C ASP A 81 -4.16 8.95 14.77
N PRO A 82 -5.06 8.23 14.04
CA PRO A 82 -5.14 6.77 13.90
C PRO A 82 -4.60 6.22 12.56
N GLY A 83 -3.46 5.51 12.62
CA GLY A 83 -2.77 4.80 11.55
C GLY A 83 -1.31 4.46 11.83
N GLY A 84 -0.66 5.17 12.76
CA GLY A 84 0.73 5.00 13.18
C GLY A 84 1.69 4.63 12.05
N TRP A 85 2.60 3.73 12.35
CA TRP A 85 3.53 3.20 11.35
C TRP A 85 2.88 2.42 10.20
N ARG A 86 1.60 2.04 10.30
CA ARG A 86 0.90 1.27 9.26
C ARG A 86 0.59 2.13 8.05
N GLY A 87 0.17 3.38 8.27
CA GLY A 87 -0.03 4.36 7.20
C GLY A 87 1.28 4.62 6.46
N ALA A 88 2.35 4.92 7.20
CA ALA A 88 3.68 5.16 6.63
C ALA A 88 4.24 3.93 5.89
N HIS A 89 3.98 2.73 6.41
CA HIS A 89 4.34 1.48 5.75
C HIS A 89 3.57 1.29 4.43
N TRP A 90 2.27 1.58 4.43
CA TRP A 90 1.46 1.51 3.21
C TRP A 90 1.90 2.54 2.17
N ALA A 91 2.18 3.78 2.59
CA ALA A 91 2.75 4.81 1.73
C ALA A 91 4.05 4.34 1.06
N ALA A 92 4.98 3.74 1.81
CA ALA A 92 6.23 3.22 1.24
C ALA A 92 6.01 2.16 0.16
N LEU A 93 5.04 1.25 0.36
CA LEU A 93 4.67 0.27 -0.65
C LEU A 93 4.02 0.91 -1.89
N LEU A 94 3.15 1.90 -1.71
CA LEU A 94 2.51 2.60 -2.83
C LEU A 94 3.54 3.37 -3.67
N VAL A 95 4.51 4.02 -3.03
CA VAL A 95 5.61 4.68 -3.74
C VAL A 95 6.40 3.67 -4.56
N ALA A 96 6.81 2.54 -3.97
CA ALA A 96 7.52 1.46 -4.67
C ALA A 96 6.71 0.90 -5.85
N LEU A 97 5.40 0.67 -5.66
CA LEU A 97 4.51 0.16 -6.70
C LEU A 97 4.25 1.18 -7.83
N SER A 98 4.23 2.47 -7.50
CA SER A 98 3.98 3.54 -8.48
C SER A 98 5.14 3.72 -9.47
N GLY A 99 6.37 3.45 -9.03
CA GLY A 99 7.59 3.72 -9.79
C GLY A 99 7.86 5.21 -10.06
N ASP A 100 7.12 6.12 -9.42
CA ASP A 100 7.27 7.56 -9.61
C ASP A 100 8.20 8.17 -8.57
N ALA A 101 9.42 8.51 -9.01
CA ALA A 101 10.46 9.07 -8.16
C ALA A 101 10.07 10.40 -7.48
N ARG A 102 9.04 11.10 -7.99
CA ARG A 102 8.55 12.35 -7.38
C ARG A 102 8.03 12.13 -5.96
N HIS A 103 7.56 10.92 -5.65
CA HIS A 103 6.96 10.60 -4.36
C HIS A 103 7.99 10.21 -3.28
N LEU A 104 9.25 9.93 -3.65
CA LEU A 104 10.31 9.52 -2.72
C LEU A 104 10.53 10.47 -1.53
N PRO A 105 10.52 11.82 -1.71
CA PRO A 105 10.74 12.75 -0.60
C PRO A 105 9.73 12.63 0.54
N HIS A 106 8.51 12.14 0.27
CA HIS A 106 7.49 11.94 1.32
C HIS A 106 7.89 10.85 2.33
N LEU A 107 8.79 9.92 1.95
CA LEU A 107 9.23 8.84 2.83
C LEU A 107 10.37 9.23 3.78
N ASP A 108 11.06 10.36 3.54
CA ASP A 108 12.32 10.66 4.23
C ASP A 108 12.19 10.73 5.76
N LYS A 109 11.07 11.23 6.25
CA LYS A 109 10.79 11.35 7.70
C LYS A 109 10.51 10.01 8.36
N VAL A 110 9.99 9.05 7.61
CA VAL A 110 9.50 7.76 8.12
C VAL A 110 10.39 6.58 7.71
N ARG A 111 11.35 6.77 6.79
CA ARG A 111 12.20 5.69 6.25
C ARG A 111 13.01 4.93 7.29
N ARG A 112 13.29 5.53 8.45
CA ARG A 112 14.03 4.88 9.55
C ARG A 112 13.10 4.22 10.58
N HIS A 113 11.79 4.36 10.43
CA HIS A 113 10.86 3.67 11.29
C HIS A 113 10.94 2.17 11.02
N ARG A 114 11.13 1.35 12.07
CA ARG A 114 11.37 -0.10 11.93
C ARG A 114 10.30 -0.84 11.12
N GLY A 115 9.05 -0.40 11.19
CA GLY A 115 7.94 -0.97 10.41
C GLY A 115 7.91 -0.53 8.94
N VAL A 116 8.68 0.50 8.56
CA VAL A 116 8.67 1.13 7.23
C VAL A 116 9.98 0.87 6.48
N GLU A 117 11.10 0.77 7.21
CA GLU A 117 12.46 0.71 6.67
C GLU A 117 12.64 -0.26 5.50
N TRP A 118 12.13 -1.48 5.61
CA TRP A 118 12.29 -2.46 4.54
C TRP A 118 11.45 -2.08 3.30
N ALA A 119 10.20 -1.62 3.49
CA ALA A 119 9.31 -1.23 2.40
C ALA A 119 9.81 0.05 1.71
N ALA A 120 10.37 0.99 2.48
CA ALA A 120 11.03 2.17 1.94
C ALA A 120 12.30 1.84 1.15
N GLY A 121 12.91 0.67 1.37
CA GLY A 121 14.02 0.17 0.55
C GLY A 121 13.61 -0.42 -0.80
N LEU A 122 12.30 -0.58 -1.06
CA LEU A 122 11.77 -1.03 -2.36
C LEU A 122 11.53 0.12 -3.34
N ALA A 123 11.42 1.36 -2.83
CA ALA A 123 11.15 2.58 -3.58
C ALA A 123 12.46 3.24 -4.04
#